data_AF-A0AA37GVQ5-F1
#
_entry.id   AF-A0AA37GVQ5-F1
#
_cell.length_a   1.000
_cell.length_b   1.000
_cell.length_c   1.000
_cell.angle_alpha   90.00
_cell.angle_beta   90.00
_cell.angle_gamma   90.00
#
_symmetry.space_group_name_H-M   'P 1'
#
loop_
_entity.id
_entity.type
_entity.pdbx_description
1 polymer ?
#
loop_
_entity_poly.entity_id
_entity_poly.type
_entity_poly.pdbx_seq_one_letter_code
_entity_poly.pdbx_strand_id
1 'polypeptide(L)'
;MSSLQNPPFEAGHQLLPGPHTVSEAAQHIPGHPRVRLSDQDNVRDFLTAEFCADDLDQVADKLWWMSKQDSRNFSPLHRQFVKRRTIVITEDPKLHLVWIHDRIFVKPLPRYIGSYAFWRDHLCAEAGSSGSGDRVQRAALGFLRTYYHLVKYESDFRIAQDPSLSLIPADITWSTFAILPRALPISKTEMFLQDTTTERFG
;
A
#
# COMPACT_ATOMS: atom_id res chain seq x y z
N MET A 1 -20.93 6.15 -6.88
CA MET A 1 -20.00 5.06 -6.51
C MET A 1 -19.07 4.92 -7.70
N SER A 2 -17.86 5.49 -7.65
CA SER A 2 -16.91 5.32 -8.77
C SER A 2 -16.35 3.91 -8.71
N SER A 3 -16.62 3.11 -9.75
CA SER A 3 -15.96 1.84 -9.98
C SER A 3 -14.49 2.13 -10.24
N LEU A 4 -13.60 1.71 -9.35
CA LEU A 4 -12.18 1.72 -9.64
C LEU A 4 -11.94 0.67 -10.74
N GLN A 5 -11.52 1.10 -11.92
CA GLN A 5 -11.33 0.23 -13.09
C GLN A 5 -10.04 0.54 -13.86
N ASN A 6 -9.29 1.57 -13.44
CA ASN A 6 -8.08 2.00 -14.12
C ASN A 6 -6.88 2.04 -13.17
N PRO A 7 -5.67 1.78 -13.67
CA PRO A 7 -4.43 1.98 -12.92
C PRO A 7 -4.31 3.39 -12.33
N PRO A 8 -3.67 3.56 -11.17
CA PRO A 8 -3.55 4.85 -10.49
C PRO A 8 -2.57 5.85 -11.13
N PHE A 9 -1.85 5.43 -12.17
CA PHE A 9 -0.88 6.24 -12.89
C PHE A 9 -0.83 5.79 -14.35
N GLU A 10 -0.33 6.64 -15.24
CA GLU A 10 -0.11 6.32 -16.66
C GLU A 10 1.10 5.40 -16.85
N ALA A 11 1.16 4.69 -17.99
CA ALA A 11 2.27 3.78 -18.29
C ALA A 11 3.65 4.48 -18.28
N GLY A 12 3.72 5.75 -18.71
CA GLY A 12 4.93 6.56 -18.67
C GLY A 12 5.36 7.02 -17.26
N HIS A 13 4.51 6.82 -16.25
CA HIS A 13 4.75 7.20 -14.85
C HIS A 13 4.87 5.99 -13.92
N GLN A 14 5.01 4.78 -14.46
CA GLN A 14 5.24 3.58 -13.63
C GLN A 14 6.54 3.72 -12.83
N LEU A 15 6.52 3.29 -11.55
CA LEU A 15 7.69 3.33 -10.69
C LEU A 15 8.74 2.32 -11.11
N LEU A 16 8.28 1.17 -11.59
CA LEU A 16 9.11 0.07 -12.03
C LEU A 16 8.62 -0.44 -13.38
N PRO A 17 9.54 -0.78 -14.31
CA PRO A 17 9.14 -1.45 -15.53
C PRO A 17 8.40 -2.74 -15.19
N GLY A 18 7.22 -2.94 -15.78
CA GLY A 18 6.50 -4.20 -15.65
C GLY A 18 7.31 -5.40 -16.16
N PRO A 19 6.84 -6.64 -15.91
CA PRO A 19 7.54 -7.89 -16.24
C PRO A 19 7.77 -8.16 -17.76
N HIS A 20 7.81 -7.14 -18.62
CA HIS A 20 7.93 -7.27 -20.08
C HIS A 20 9.36 -7.51 -20.61
N THR A 21 10.31 -7.96 -19.80
CA THR A 21 11.66 -8.32 -20.26
C THR A 21 11.91 -9.82 -20.16
N VAL A 22 11.34 -10.58 -21.11
CA VAL A 22 11.73 -11.92 -21.64
C VAL A 22 12.57 -12.85 -20.75
N SER A 23 12.25 -12.96 -19.46
CA SER A 23 12.95 -13.81 -18.50
C SER A 23 11.92 -14.66 -17.77
N GLU A 24 12.28 -15.85 -17.29
CA GLU A 24 11.39 -16.75 -16.53
C GLU A 24 10.72 -16.07 -15.31
N ALA A 25 11.28 -14.93 -14.84
CA ALA A 25 10.66 -14.02 -13.89
C ALA A 25 9.32 -13.42 -14.35
N ALA A 26 9.06 -13.34 -15.67
CA ALA A 26 7.81 -12.87 -16.25
C ALA A 26 6.65 -13.88 -16.11
N GLN A 27 6.93 -15.10 -15.63
CA GLN A 27 5.89 -16.11 -15.37
C GLN A 27 5.36 -16.04 -13.93
N HIS A 28 6.03 -15.31 -13.03
CA HIS A 28 5.71 -15.25 -11.61
C HIS A 28 5.53 -13.80 -11.14
N ILE A 29 4.85 -13.60 -10.02
CA ILE A 29 4.76 -12.26 -9.41
C ILE A 29 6.18 -11.81 -8.99
N PRO A 30 6.64 -10.60 -9.38
CA PRO A 30 7.93 -10.07 -8.96
C PRO A 30 8.14 -10.13 -7.44
N GLY A 31 9.20 -10.82 -6.99
CA GLY A 31 9.49 -11.04 -5.57
C GLY A 31 8.83 -12.29 -4.96
N HIS A 32 7.91 -12.94 -5.69
CA HIS A 32 7.17 -14.11 -5.23
C HIS A 32 7.26 -15.26 -6.25
N PRO A 33 8.38 -16.00 -6.29
CA PRO A 33 8.65 -17.03 -7.31
C PRO A 33 7.74 -18.26 -7.22
N ARG A 34 6.86 -18.32 -6.21
CA ARG A 34 5.90 -19.42 -6.02
C ARG A 34 4.50 -19.11 -6.58
N VAL A 35 4.24 -17.85 -6.96
CA VAL A 35 2.93 -17.42 -7.45
C VAL A 35 3.03 -17.17 -8.95
N ARG A 36 2.42 -18.04 -9.75
CA ARG A 36 2.44 -17.96 -11.22
C ARG A 36 1.37 -16.99 -11.73
N LEU A 37 1.75 -16.08 -12.62
CA LEU A 37 0.82 -15.12 -13.23
C LEU A 37 -0.24 -15.77 -14.13
N SER A 38 0.01 -17.00 -14.61
CA SER A 38 -0.97 -17.78 -15.38
C SER A 38 -2.14 -18.29 -14.53
N ASP A 39 -1.93 -18.44 -13.22
CA ASP A 39 -2.91 -18.99 -12.28
C ASP A 39 -3.65 -17.83 -11.59
N GLN A 40 -4.74 -17.40 -12.22
CA GLN A 40 -5.46 -16.19 -11.81
C GLN A 40 -6.11 -16.32 -10.43
N ASP A 41 -6.49 -17.53 -10.01
CA ASP A 41 -7.11 -17.74 -8.71
C ASP A 41 -6.05 -17.67 -7.60
N ASN A 42 -4.90 -18.31 -7.80
CA ASN A 42 -3.76 -18.19 -6.89
C ASN A 42 -3.23 -16.74 -6.80
N VAL A 43 -3.21 -16.01 -7.92
CA VAL A 43 -2.86 -14.57 -7.91
C VAL A 43 -3.87 -13.77 -7.09
N ARG A 44 -5.17 -14.05 -7.20
CA ARG A 44 -6.22 -13.36 -6.42
C ARG A 44 -6.12 -13.66 -4.93
N ASP A 45 -5.92 -14.92 -4.57
CA ASP A 45 -5.76 -15.34 -3.18
C ASP A 45 -4.51 -14.69 -2.57
N PHE A 46 -3.40 -14.68 -3.32
CA PHE A 46 -2.18 -13.98 -2.94
C PHE A 46 -2.43 -12.49 -2.70
N LEU A 47 -3.02 -11.77 -3.66
CA LEU A 47 -3.26 -10.33 -3.54
C LEU A 47 -4.24 -10.00 -2.40
N THR A 48 -5.21 -10.88 -2.16
CA THR A 48 -6.12 -10.74 -1.01
C THR A 48 -5.35 -10.86 0.29
N ALA A 49 -4.52 -11.90 0.47
CA ALA A 49 -3.71 -12.06 1.68
C ALA A 49 -2.68 -10.94 1.87
N GLU A 50 -2.20 -10.36 0.77
CA GLU A 50 -1.14 -9.35 0.76
C GLU A 50 -1.62 -7.94 1.11
N PHE A 51 -2.87 -7.60 0.75
CA PHE A 51 -3.43 -6.26 0.97
C PHE A 51 -4.65 -6.22 1.88
N CYS A 52 -5.44 -7.28 1.92
CA CYS A 52 -6.68 -7.31 2.71
C CYS A 52 -6.44 -7.91 4.09
N ALA A 53 -6.71 -7.12 5.11
CA ALA A 53 -6.67 -7.55 6.49
C ALA A 53 -8.09 -7.96 6.96
N ASP A 54 -8.54 -9.16 6.58
CA ASP A 54 -9.90 -9.67 6.83
C ASP A 54 -10.37 -9.58 8.30
N ASP A 55 -9.42 -9.71 9.23
CA ASP A 55 -9.71 -9.59 10.67
C ASP A 55 -9.73 -8.13 11.15
N LEU A 56 -8.93 -7.25 10.53
CA LEU A 56 -8.82 -5.85 10.92
C LEU A 56 -10.11 -5.08 10.61
N ASP A 57 -10.80 -5.45 9.53
CA ASP A 57 -12.14 -4.92 9.20
C ASP A 57 -13.17 -5.22 10.31
N GLN A 58 -13.01 -6.31 11.07
CA GLN A 58 -13.93 -6.72 12.14
C GLN A 58 -13.57 -6.14 13.52
N VAL A 59 -12.31 -5.80 13.75
CA VAL A 59 -11.83 -5.21 15.02
C VAL A 59 -11.43 -3.74 14.91
N ALA A 60 -11.60 -3.10 13.74
CA ALA A 60 -11.43 -1.67 13.53
C ALA A 60 -12.19 -0.85 14.60
N ASP A 61 -13.42 -1.25 14.90
CA ASP A 61 -14.29 -0.68 15.94
C ASP A 61 -13.81 -0.95 17.37
N LYS A 62 -12.82 -1.81 17.56
CA LYS A 62 -12.17 -2.11 18.84
C LYS A 62 -10.72 -1.66 18.88
N LEU A 63 -10.18 -1.06 17.84
CA LEU A 63 -8.79 -0.56 17.78
C LEU A 63 -8.72 0.98 17.84
N TRP A 64 -9.84 1.68 17.71
CA TRP A 64 -9.92 3.14 17.74
C TRP A 64 -9.36 3.78 19.04
N TRP A 65 -9.42 3.07 20.18
CA TRP A 65 -8.84 3.55 21.44
C TRP A 65 -7.31 3.61 21.43
N MET A 66 -6.66 2.84 20.53
CA MET A 66 -5.22 2.88 20.31
C MET A 66 -4.81 3.89 19.23
N SER A 67 -5.75 4.34 18.38
CA SER A 67 -5.49 5.15 17.19
C SER A 67 -6.02 6.59 17.31
N LYS A 68 -5.73 7.28 18.42
CA LYS A 68 -5.98 8.73 18.58
C LYS A 68 -5.14 9.61 17.62
N GLN A 69 -4.73 9.09 16.47
CA GLN A 69 -3.98 9.79 15.45
C GLN A 69 -4.91 10.15 14.30
N ASP A 70 -5.08 11.46 14.14
CA ASP A 70 -5.52 12.16 12.95
C ASP A 70 -5.07 11.42 11.68
N SER A 71 -5.99 10.64 11.10
CA SER A 71 -5.82 9.84 9.87
C SER A 71 -5.38 10.70 8.67
N ARG A 72 -5.36 12.01 8.84
CA ARG A 72 -4.88 13.00 7.88
C ARG A 72 -3.35 13.16 7.87
N ASN A 73 -2.60 12.58 8.82
CA ASN A 73 -1.18 12.92 8.96
C ASN A 73 -0.29 11.84 9.63
N PHE A 74 -0.18 10.64 9.04
CA PHE A 74 0.94 9.75 9.36
C PHE A 74 2.24 10.51 9.09
N SER A 75 3.15 10.53 10.08
CA SER A 75 4.36 11.33 9.99
C SER A 75 5.33 10.75 8.95
N PRO A 76 5.97 11.58 8.12
CA PRO A 76 7.03 11.13 7.22
C PRO A 76 8.15 10.40 7.97
N LEU A 77 8.93 9.58 7.25
CA LEU A 77 9.96 8.70 7.82
C LEU A 77 10.96 9.46 8.70
N HIS A 78 11.47 10.62 8.26
CA HIS A 78 12.39 11.43 9.07
C HIS A 78 11.76 11.88 10.40
N ARG A 79 10.45 12.13 10.44
CA ARG A 79 9.74 12.49 11.67
C ARG A 79 9.52 11.31 12.59
N GLN A 80 9.56 10.07 12.09
CA GLN A 80 9.55 8.88 12.96
C GLN A 80 10.80 8.88 13.85
N PHE A 81 11.97 9.23 13.30
CA PHE A 81 13.20 9.39 14.09
C PHE A 81 13.14 10.56 15.08
N VAL A 82 12.56 11.70 14.70
CA VAL A 82 12.31 12.82 15.64
C VAL A 82 11.43 12.37 16.81
N LYS A 83 10.45 11.51 16.55
CA LYS A 83 9.59 10.88 17.56
C LYS A 83 10.27 9.74 18.33
N ARG A 84 11.56 9.49 18.08
CA ARG A 84 12.35 8.38 18.64
C ARG A 84 11.72 7.01 18.38
N ARG A 85 11.11 6.85 17.20
CA ARG A 85 10.57 5.56 16.76
C ARG A 85 11.61 4.83 15.92
N THR A 86 11.82 3.57 16.24
CA THR A 86 12.51 2.58 15.42
C THR A 86 11.55 2.07 14.35
N ILE A 87 12.00 2.09 13.09
CA ILE A 87 11.26 1.49 11.98
C ILE A 87 11.55 -0.01 11.97
N VAL A 88 10.50 -0.83 11.98
CA VAL A 88 10.60 -2.30 11.94
C VAL A 88 9.92 -2.79 10.67
N ILE A 89 10.63 -3.59 9.88
CA ILE A 89 10.08 -4.18 8.66
C ILE A 89 9.06 -5.27 9.03
N THR A 90 7.92 -5.31 8.34
CA THR A 90 6.91 -6.36 8.46
C THR A 90 6.43 -6.79 7.08
N GLU A 91 6.09 -8.06 6.86
CA GLU A 91 5.38 -8.46 5.64
C GLU A 91 3.86 -8.60 5.87
N ASP A 92 3.42 -8.56 7.13
CA ASP A 92 2.01 -8.65 7.50
C ASP A 92 1.30 -7.30 7.26
N PRO A 93 0.30 -7.23 6.35
CA PRO A 93 -0.45 -6.00 6.09
C PRO A 93 -1.19 -5.48 7.34
N LYS A 94 -1.55 -6.35 8.29
CA LYS A 94 -2.23 -5.96 9.54
C LYS A 94 -1.37 -5.07 10.44
N LEU A 95 -0.05 -5.15 10.31
CA LEU A 95 0.90 -4.38 11.11
C LEU A 95 1.38 -3.11 10.42
N HIS A 96 1.10 -2.90 9.13
CA HIS A 96 1.57 -1.73 8.42
C HIS A 96 1.06 -0.43 9.09
N LEU A 97 1.99 0.44 9.50
CA LEU A 97 1.80 1.67 10.28
C LEU A 97 1.31 1.52 11.73
N VAL A 98 1.16 0.30 12.24
CA VAL A 98 0.92 0.08 13.67
C VAL A 98 2.17 0.52 14.44
N TRP A 99 1.97 1.28 15.53
CA TRP A 99 3.04 1.57 16.47
C TRP A 99 2.79 0.88 17.81
N ILE A 100 3.86 0.36 18.40
CA ILE A 100 3.84 -0.21 19.75
C ILE A 100 5.09 0.32 20.46
N HIS A 101 4.90 1.05 21.56
CA HIS A 101 5.97 1.75 22.26
C HIS A 101 6.78 2.69 21.33
N ASP A 102 8.08 2.44 21.19
CA ASP A 102 9.04 3.15 20.37
C ASP A 102 9.21 2.53 18.98
N ARG A 103 8.31 1.66 18.53
CA ARG A 103 8.42 0.98 17.24
C ARG A 103 7.26 1.35 16.33
N ILE A 104 7.55 1.50 15.05
CA ILE A 104 6.55 1.57 13.98
C ILE A 104 6.84 0.46 12.97
N PHE A 105 5.84 -0.35 12.67
CA PHE A 105 5.95 -1.42 11.70
C PHE A 105 5.63 -0.88 10.31
N VAL A 106 6.49 -1.15 9.33
CA VAL A 106 6.31 -0.68 7.96
C VAL A 106 6.56 -1.83 7.01
N LYS A 107 5.52 -2.20 6.26
CA LYS A 107 5.63 -3.14 5.15
C LYS A 107 6.31 -2.51 3.94
N PRO A 108 7.39 -3.12 3.38
CA PRO A 108 8.06 -2.65 2.16
C PRO A 108 7.11 -2.51 0.98
N LEU A 109 7.42 -1.61 0.04
CA LEU A 109 6.64 -1.38 -1.16
C LEU A 109 6.86 -2.55 -2.13
N PRO A 110 5.83 -3.38 -2.41
CA PRO A 110 6.00 -4.50 -3.31
C PRO A 110 6.28 -4.02 -4.73
N ARG A 111 7.23 -4.66 -5.42
CA ARG A 111 7.71 -4.18 -6.73
C ARG A 111 6.60 -4.14 -7.79
N TYR A 112 5.74 -5.14 -7.80
CA TYR A 112 4.65 -5.25 -8.78
C TYR A 112 3.61 -4.12 -8.64
N ILE A 113 3.48 -3.49 -7.47
CA ILE A 113 2.63 -2.31 -7.27
C ILE A 113 3.15 -1.09 -8.03
N GLY A 114 4.45 -1.05 -8.33
CA GLY A 114 5.04 -0.01 -9.16
C GLY A 114 4.77 -0.16 -10.67
N SER A 115 4.18 -1.27 -11.12
CA SER A 115 4.02 -1.61 -12.53
C SER A 115 2.62 -1.29 -13.06
N TYR A 116 2.55 -0.48 -14.11
CA TYR A 116 1.28 -0.15 -14.78
C TYR A 116 0.58 -1.40 -15.32
N ALA A 117 1.32 -2.28 -15.98
CA ALA A 117 0.79 -3.52 -16.55
C ALA A 117 0.20 -4.42 -15.47
N PHE A 118 0.87 -4.54 -14.31
CA PHE A 118 0.36 -5.33 -13.20
C PHE A 118 -0.97 -4.78 -12.66
N TRP A 119 -1.08 -3.45 -12.53
CA TRP A 119 -2.35 -2.83 -12.15
C TRP A 119 -3.45 -3.16 -13.15
N ARG A 120 -3.20 -2.98 -14.45
CA ARG A 120 -4.17 -3.27 -15.51
C ARG A 120 -4.60 -4.73 -15.52
N ASP A 121 -3.64 -5.65 -15.45
CA ASP A 121 -3.85 -7.07 -15.71
C ASP A 121 -4.34 -7.86 -14.49
N HIS A 122 -4.03 -7.40 -13.26
CA HIS A 122 -4.30 -8.17 -12.04
C HIS A 122 -5.06 -7.42 -10.95
N LEU A 123 -4.92 -6.09 -10.84
CA LEU A 123 -5.61 -5.30 -9.79
C LEU A 123 -6.89 -4.61 -10.31
N CYS A 124 -6.94 -4.26 -11.59
CA CYS A 124 -8.06 -3.59 -12.23
C CYS A 124 -8.88 -4.53 -13.12
N ALA A 125 -8.42 -5.77 -13.30
CA ALA A 125 -9.14 -6.77 -14.07
C ALA A 125 -10.52 -7.02 -13.44
N GLU A 126 -11.55 -7.11 -14.28
CA GLU A 126 -12.92 -7.28 -13.79
C GLU A 126 -13.02 -8.50 -12.88
N ALA A 127 -13.44 -8.27 -11.64
CA ALA A 127 -13.78 -9.35 -10.73
C ALA A 127 -15.04 -10.01 -11.28
N GLY A 128 -14.90 -11.17 -11.93
CA GLY A 128 -16.06 -11.99 -12.27
C GLY A 128 -16.94 -12.17 -11.03
N SER A 129 -18.20 -11.69 -11.11
CA SER A 129 -19.35 -11.83 -10.19
C SER A 129 -19.17 -11.79 -8.65
N SER A 130 -17.96 -11.65 -8.12
CA SER A 130 -17.61 -11.94 -6.72
C SER A 130 -17.21 -10.70 -5.91
N GLY A 131 -17.11 -9.51 -6.52
CA GLY A 131 -16.81 -8.25 -5.82
C GLY A 131 -15.44 -8.16 -5.13
N SER A 132 -14.66 -9.25 -5.10
CA SER A 132 -13.36 -9.34 -4.40
C SER A 132 -12.27 -8.46 -5.04
N GLY A 133 -12.21 -8.37 -6.37
CA GLY A 133 -11.18 -7.56 -7.05
C GLY A 133 -11.25 -6.07 -6.74
N ASP A 134 -12.46 -5.53 -6.58
CA ASP A 134 -12.68 -4.13 -6.18
C ASP A 134 -12.18 -3.84 -4.74
N ARG A 135 -12.23 -4.84 -3.85
CA ARG A 135 -11.68 -4.72 -2.49
C ARG A 135 -10.14 -4.72 -2.50
N VAL A 136 -9.52 -5.65 -3.21
CA VAL A 136 -8.07 -5.75 -3.33
C VAL A 136 -7.49 -4.49 -3.97
N GLN A 137 -8.10 -4.00 -5.05
CA GLN A 137 -7.68 -2.78 -5.73
C GLN A 137 -7.70 -1.58 -4.78
N ARG A 138 -8.79 -1.40 -4.02
CA ARG A 138 -8.89 -0.34 -3.02
C ARG A 138 -7.81 -0.45 -1.95
N ALA A 139 -7.57 -1.65 -1.43
CA ALA A 139 -6.57 -1.88 -0.40
C ALA A 139 -5.16 -1.57 -0.91
N ALA A 140 -4.82 -2.00 -2.13
CA ALA A 140 -3.55 -1.67 -2.78
C ALA A 140 -3.38 -0.16 -3.03
N LEU A 141 -4.46 0.56 -3.37
CA LEU A 141 -4.44 2.02 -3.51
C LEU A 141 -4.24 2.71 -2.15
N GLY A 142 -4.92 2.23 -1.11
CA GLY A 142 -4.72 2.69 0.27
C GLY A 142 -3.27 2.50 0.72
N PHE A 143 -2.68 1.34 0.40
CA PHE A 143 -1.28 1.05 0.65
C PHE A 143 -0.33 1.99 -0.11
N LEU A 144 -0.55 2.25 -1.39
CA LEU A 144 0.26 3.24 -2.13
C LEU A 144 0.18 4.64 -1.50
N ARG A 145 -1.01 5.00 -1.00
CA ARG A 145 -1.23 6.29 -0.34
C ARG A 145 -0.44 6.41 0.97
N THR A 146 -0.26 5.33 1.74
CA THR A 146 0.57 5.40 2.96
C THR A 146 2.00 5.79 2.62
N TYR A 147 2.56 5.24 1.53
CA TYR A 147 3.89 5.56 1.04
C TYR A 147 4.02 7.02 0.60
N TYR A 148 2.96 7.60 0.03
CA TYR A 148 2.91 9.03 -0.25
C TYR A 148 3.10 9.89 1.02
N HIS A 149 2.52 9.46 2.14
CA HIS A 149 2.64 10.18 3.42
C HIS A 149 3.97 9.91 4.13
N LEU A 150 4.48 8.68 4.05
CA LEU A 150 5.78 8.30 4.63
C LEU A 150 6.94 8.99 3.91
N VAL A 151 6.85 9.15 2.58
CA VAL A 151 7.93 9.63 1.72
C VAL A 151 7.57 10.99 1.12
N LYS A 152 7.62 12.02 1.98
CA LYS A 152 7.20 13.38 1.62
C LYS A 152 8.32 14.23 1.01
N TYR A 153 9.55 13.99 1.46
CA TYR A 153 10.75 14.71 1.02
C TYR A 153 11.79 13.74 0.49
N GLU A 154 12.75 14.24 -0.31
CA GLU A 154 13.87 13.44 -0.80
C GLU A 154 14.72 12.82 0.33
N SER A 155 14.76 13.46 1.50
CA SER A 155 15.37 12.86 2.70
C SER A 155 14.61 11.62 3.19
N ASP A 156 13.27 11.63 3.14
CA ASP A 156 12.47 10.44 3.44
C ASP A 156 12.70 9.34 2.41
N PHE A 157 12.86 9.71 1.14
CA PHE A 157 13.13 8.76 0.07
C PHE A 157 14.48 8.06 0.28
N ARG A 158 15.52 8.80 0.65
CA ARG A 158 16.82 8.21 1.03
C ARG A 158 16.72 7.30 2.24
N ILE A 159 15.91 7.64 3.24
CA ILE A 159 15.64 6.75 4.38
C ILE A 159 14.94 5.47 3.90
N ALA A 160 13.95 5.59 3.02
CA ALA A 160 13.21 4.45 2.50
C ALA A 160 14.08 3.50 1.66
N GLN A 161 15.10 4.00 0.98
CA GLN A 161 16.07 3.21 0.21
C GLN A 161 17.30 2.78 1.02
N ASP A 162 17.42 3.15 2.30
CA ASP A 162 18.54 2.72 3.13
C ASP A 162 18.62 1.18 3.10
N PRO A 163 19.80 0.57 2.82
CA PRO A 163 19.92 -0.87 2.68
C PRO A 163 19.42 -1.67 3.91
N SER A 164 19.46 -1.08 5.11
CA SER A 164 18.94 -1.71 6.33
C SER A 164 17.42 -1.75 6.40
N LEU A 165 16.73 -0.84 5.67
CA LEU A 165 15.28 -0.71 5.67
C LEU A 165 14.64 -1.24 4.38
N SER A 166 15.24 -0.94 3.23
CA SER A 166 14.81 -1.38 1.89
C SER A 166 13.30 -1.28 1.66
N LEU A 167 12.67 -0.22 2.18
CA LEU A 167 11.22 0.01 2.10
C LEU A 167 10.77 0.40 0.69
N ILE A 168 11.67 0.98 -0.10
CA ILE A 168 11.48 1.24 -1.52
C ILE A 168 12.62 0.56 -2.29
N PRO A 169 12.32 -0.15 -3.38
CA PRO A 169 13.33 -0.71 -4.28
C PRO A 169 14.40 0.32 -4.72
N ALA A 170 15.67 -0.10 -4.73
CA ALA A 170 16.81 0.77 -5.02
C ALA A 170 16.86 1.30 -6.46
N ASP A 171 16.14 0.66 -7.38
CA ASP A 171 16.01 1.03 -8.79
C ASP A 171 14.95 2.12 -9.05
N ILE A 172 14.15 2.49 -8.04
CA ILE A 172 13.25 3.63 -8.12
C ILE A 172 14.06 4.91 -7.90
N THR A 173 13.75 5.98 -8.64
CA THR A 173 14.36 7.30 -8.43
C THR A 173 13.39 8.24 -7.72
N TRP A 174 13.92 9.26 -7.04
CA TRP A 174 13.09 10.28 -6.39
C TRP A 174 12.17 10.99 -7.39
N SER A 175 12.68 11.32 -8.59
CA SER A 175 11.88 12.00 -9.62
C SER A 175 10.70 11.15 -10.09
N THR A 176 10.90 9.84 -10.27
CA THR A 176 9.81 8.90 -10.62
C THR A 176 8.82 8.73 -9.47
N PHE A 177 9.29 8.69 -8.22
CA PHE A 177 8.41 8.56 -7.06
C PHE A 177 7.57 9.82 -6.81
N ALA A 178 8.16 11.01 -6.93
CA ALA A 178 7.53 12.29 -6.61
C ALA A 178 6.38 12.67 -7.57
N ILE A 179 6.35 12.10 -8.78
CA ILE A 179 5.28 12.34 -9.77
C ILE A 179 4.06 11.44 -9.57
N LEU A 180 4.11 10.47 -8.65
CA LEU A 180 2.99 9.56 -8.39
C LEU A 180 1.76 10.38 -7.94
N PRO A 181 0.57 10.18 -8.52
CA PRO A 181 -0.58 11.03 -8.25
C PRO A 181 -0.96 11.07 -6.77
N ARG A 182 -1.00 12.28 -6.19
CA ARG A 182 -1.39 12.54 -4.79
C ARG A 182 -2.86 12.18 -4.50
N ALA A 183 -3.70 12.12 -5.54
CA ALA A 183 -5.14 11.95 -5.44
C ALA A 183 -5.56 10.51 -5.80
N LEU A 184 -5.31 9.56 -4.89
CA LEU A 184 -5.97 8.25 -4.97
C LEU A 184 -7.36 8.36 -4.31
N PRO A 185 -8.46 7.93 -4.98
CA PRO A 185 -9.82 8.09 -4.46
C PRO A 185 -10.00 7.39 -3.10
N ILE A 186 -10.60 8.12 -2.15
CA ILE A 186 -10.90 7.60 -0.81
C ILE A 186 -12.10 6.66 -0.91
N SER A 187 -11.96 5.42 -0.47
CA SER A 187 -13.13 4.57 -0.24
C SER A 187 -13.73 4.86 1.13
N LYS A 188 -15.06 5.07 1.16
CA LYS A 188 -15.82 5.44 2.37
C LYS A 188 -15.79 4.37 3.48
N THR A 189 -15.27 3.17 3.23
CA THR A 189 -15.14 2.13 4.25
C THR A 189 -14.12 2.50 5.32
N GLU A 190 -13.10 3.32 5.01
CA GLU A 190 -12.21 3.91 6.03
C GLU A 190 -12.81 5.16 6.71
N MET A 191 -13.98 5.62 6.26
CA MET A 191 -14.68 6.78 6.80
C MET A 191 -15.64 6.39 7.94
N PHE A 192 -15.96 5.10 8.10
CA PHE A 192 -16.88 4.64 9.15
C PHE A 192 -16.24 4.65 10.57
N LEU A 193 -14.95 4.95 10.66
CA LEU A 193 -14.31 5.31 11.94
C LEU A 193 -14.35 6.82 12.24
N GLN A 194 -15.00 7.65 11.42
CA GLN A 194 -14.85 9.12 11.50
C GLN A 194 -16.10 9.92 11.89
N ASP A 195 -17.32 9.36 11.98
CA ASP A 195 -18.53 10.19 12.08
C ASP A 195 -19.32 10.11 13.41
N THR A 196 -18.77 9.50 14.47
CA THR A 196 -19.44 9.48 15.78
C THR A 196 -18.66 10.19 16.89
N THR A 197 -18.06 11.36 16.66
CA THR A 197 -17.55 12.17 17.79
C THR A 197 -17.30 13.65 17.48
N THR A 198 -18.25 14.36 16.85
CA THR A 198 -18.24 15.84 16.91
C THR A 198 -19.50 16.45 17.50
N GLU A 199 -20.51 15.65 17.86
CA GLU A 199 -21.68 16.14 18.60
C GLU A 199 -21.88 15.34 19.87
N ARG A 200 -21.15 15.71 20.93
CA ARG A 200 -21.60 15.74 22.32
C ARG A 200 -20.43 16.22 23.18
N PHE A 201 -20.73 17.14 24.08
CA PHE A 201 -19.87 17.82 25.06
C PHE A 201 -19.21 19.12 24.52
N GLY A 202 -19.82 20.31 24.58
CA GLY A 202 -21.03 20.70 25.34
C GLY A 202 -20.81 20.72 26.84
#